data_AF-A0A2V9VI86-F1
#
_entry.id   AF-A0A2V9VI86-F1
#
_cell.length_a   1.000
_cell.length_b   1.000
_cell.length_c   1.000
_cell.angle_alpha   90.00
_cell.angle_beta   90.00
_cell.angle_gamma   90.00
#
_symmetry.space_group_name_H-M   'P 1'
#
loop_
_entity.id
_entity.type
_entity.pdbx_description
1 polymer ?
#
loop_
_entity_poly.entity_id
_entity_poly.type
_entity_poly.pdbx_seq_one_letter_code
_entity_poly.pdbx_strand_id
1 'polypeptide(L)'
;MTCNRSRKSRTPVGARKPRADQLTGPDPEHQGSTCRLQRGSPVNLLQHYEQLISYDEWANLEVIRVFRGIEDLPARPLNLLAHIVAAEHLWRARLLGVDSPLPVWPELTVERCEEQVRQLPVLWREYLADDSSDLLDRAIAYKNSKGESYKSLVRDILTHVFMHSAYHRGQIASDIRQAGSVPAYTDFIHGVRQGLVE
;
A
#
# COMPACT_ATOMS: atom_id res chain seq x y z
N MET A 1 -39.81 -28.10 59.63
CA MET A 1 -39.34 -29.45 59.25
C MET A 1 -38.18 -29.29 58.28
N THR A 2 -36.95 -29.20 58.83
CA THR A 2 -35.90 -30.26 58.81
C THR A 2 -35.27 -30.42 57.42
N CYS A 3 -34.11 -29.80 57.15
CA CYS A 3 -32.72 -30.25 57.45
C CYS A 3 -32.32 -31.42 56.52
N ASN A 4 -31.27 -31.36 55.69
CA ASN A 4 -29.83 -31.44 56.05
C ASN A 4 -28.96 -31.14 54.79
N ARG A 5 -28.05 -30.14 54.79
CA ARG A 5 -26.56 -30.18 54.94
C ARG A 5 -25.79 -31.04 53.91
N SER A 6 -24.71 -30.55 53.29
CA SER A 6 -23.41 -30.27 53.96
C SER A 6 -22.54 -29.31 53.11
N ARG A 7 -22.27 -28.07 53.59
CA ARG A 7 -21.04 -27.55 54.24
C ARG A 7 -19.74 -27.60 53.42
N LYS A 8 -19.31 -26.43 52.93
CA LYS A 8 -17.89 -26.07 52.75
C LYS A 8 -17.36 -25.44 54.05
N SER A 9 -16.22 -25.93 54.51
CA SER A 9 -15.55 -25.58 55.77
C SER A 9 -14.67 -24.33 55.66
N ARG A 10 -14.57 -23.64 56.80
CA ARG A 10 -13.71 -22.47 57.06
C ARG A 10 -12.23 -22.87 57.20
N THR A 11 -11.37 -21.89 56.94
CA THR A 11 -9.95 -21.81 57.26
C THR A 11 -9.65 -21.98 58.76
N PRO A 12 -8.39 -22.35 59.09
CA PRO A 12 -7.63 -21.43 59.95
C PRO A 12 -6.16 -21.22 59.52
N VAL A 13 -5.64 -20.12 60.06
CA VAL A 13 -4.31 -19.51 59.94
C VAL A 13 -3.21 -20.36 60.61
N GLY A 14 -2.00 -20.33 60.04
CA GLY A 14 -0.77 -20.79 60.69
C GLY A 14 0.47 -20.40 59.87
N ALA A 15 1.19 -19.38 60.34
CA ALA A 15 2.36 -18.77 59.70
C ALA A 15 3.64 -19.60 59.81
N ARG A 16 4.50 -19.55 58.77
CA ARG A 16 5.98 -19.50 58.87
C ARG A 16 6.60 -19.13 57.51
N LYS A 17 7.33 -18.01 57.48
CA LYS A 17 8.15 -17.56 56.35
C LYS A 17 9.39 -18.46 56.18
N PRO A 18 9.87 -18.75 54.96
CA PRO A 18 11.28 -19.03 54.75
C PRO A 18 12.06 -17.74 54.49
N ARG A 19 13.30 -17.76 54.98
CA ARG A 19 14.30 -16.68 54.99
C ARG A 19 14.70 -16.24 53.58
N ALA A 20 14.88 -14.94 53.43
CA ALA A 20 15.82 -14.38 52.48
C ALA A 20 17.23 -14.70 52.98
N ASP A 21 18.05 -15.33 52.16
CA ASP A 21 19.50 -15.23 52.27
C ASP A 21 20.17 -15.58 50.93
N GLN A 22 20.94 -14.61 50.45
CA GLN A 22 22.15 -14.73 49.62
C GLN A 22 21.96 -14.94 48.11
N LEU A 23 21.77 -13.81 47.44
CA LEU A 23 22.26 -13.54 46.08
C LEU A 23 23.78 -13.28 46.15
N THR A 24 24.58 -14.00 45.38
CA THR A 24 25.77 -13.51 44.66
C THR A 24 26.45 -14.69 43.95
N GLY A 25 26.01 -14.97 42.72
CA GLY A 25 26.80 -15.68 41.72
C GLY A 25 26.90 -14.77 40.49
N PRO A 26 28.04 -14.74 39.78
CA PRO A 26 28.16 -13.89 38.59
C PRO A 26 27.22 -14.41 37.49
N ASP A 27 26.48 -13.49 36.88
CA ASP A 27 25.64 -13.77 35.72
C ASP A 27 26.49 -14.37 34.58
N PRO A 28 26.03 -15.43 33.89
CA PRO A 28 26.68 -15.87 32.68
C PRO A 28 26.49 -14.79 31.60
N GLU A 29 27.62 -14.34 31.06
CA GLU A 29 27.72 -13.38 29.97
C GLU A 29 26.68 -13.66 28.89
N HIS A 30 25.67 -12.78 28.79
CA HIS A 30 24.84 -12.67 27.61
C HIS A 30 25.76 -12.21 26.47
N GLN A 31 26.24 -13.17 25.67
CA GLN A 31 26.79 -12.88 24.36
C GLN A 31 25.66 -12.28 23.52
N GLY A 32 25.54 -10.96 23.59
CA GLY A 32 24.70 -10.18 22.71
C GLY A 32 25.17 -10.42 21.29
N SER A 33 24.48 -11.30 20.58
CA SER A 33 24.48 -11.30 19.12
C SER A 33 23.92 -9.96 18.68
N THR A 34 24.80 -8.97 18.54
CA THR A 34 24.49 -7.74 17.85
C THR A 34 24.22 -8.15 16.40
N CYS A 35 22.94 -8.31 16.04
CA CYS A 35 22.51 -8.31 14.66
C CYS A 35 22.92 -6.95 14.10
N ARG A 36 24.12 -6.89 13.53
CA ARG A 36 24.64 -5.73 12.85
C ARG A 36 23.80 -5.63 11.59
N LEU A 37 22.70 -4.88 11.64
CA LEU A 37 21.99 -4.44 10.44
C LEU A 37 23.05 -3.82 9.55
N GLN A 38 23.46 -4.55 8.51
CA GLN A 38 24.36 -4.00 7.52
C GLN A 38 23.66 -2.76 6.99
N ARG A 39 24.33 -1.61 7.03
CA ARG A 39 23.85 -0.42 6.32
C ARG A 39 23.77 -0.84 4.85
N GLY A 40 22.56 -1.10 4.37
CA GLY A 40 22.32 -1.34 2.97
C GLY A 40 22.85 -0.16 2.16
N SER A 41 23.22 -0.41 0.91
CA SER A 41 23.52 0.66 -0.05
C SER A 41 22.39 1.70 -0.03
N PRO A 42 22.69 3.00 -0.21
CA PRO A 42 21.66 4.02 -0.30
C PRO A 42 20.63 3.61 -1.36
N VAL A 43 19.34 3.74 -1.02
CA VAL A 43 18.25 3.37 -1.92
C VAL A 43 18.37 4.19 -3.20
N ASN A 44 18.45 3.51 -4.34
CA ASN A 44 18.31 4.16 -5.62
C ASN A 44 16.84 4.54 -5.82
N LEU A 45 16.56 5.84 -5.84
CA LEU A 45 15.17 6.33 -5.90
C LEU A 45 14.51 6.02 -7.26
N LEU A 46 15.25 5.92 -8.36
CA LEU A 46 14.72 5.44 -9.63
C LEU A 46 14.27 3.98 -9.52
N GLN A 47 15.12 3.13 -8.94
CA GLN A 47 14.76 1.73 -8.69
C GLN A 47 13.55 1.62 -7.75
N HIS A 48 13.42 2.51 -6.77
CA HIS A 48 12.24 2.56 -5.92
C HIS A 48 10.97 2.91 -6.71
N TYR A 49 11.02 3.83 -7.67
CA TYR A 49 9.88 4.14 -8.52
C TYR A 49 9.55 3.00 -9.51
N GLU A 50 10.55 2.29 -10.05
CA GLU A 50 10.33 1.04 -10.79
C GLU A 50 9.55 0.03 -9.95
N GLN A 51 9.95 -0.16 -8.70
CA GLN A 51 9.26 -1.03 -7.76
C GLN A 51 7.81 -0.57 -7.51
N LEU A 52 7.56 0.74 -7.41
CA LEU A 52 6.21 1.29 -7.24
C LEU A 52 5.36 1.12 -8.51
N ILE A 53 5.94 1.18 -9.71
CA ILE A 53 5.25 0.86 -10.97
C ILE A 53 4.80 -0.60 -10.96
N SER A 54 5.71 -1.52 -10.63
CA SER A 54 5.40 -2.97 -10.53
C SER A 54 4.28 -3.22 -9.50
N TYR A 55 4.35 -2.55 -8.34
CA TYR A 55 3.31 -2.65 -7.31
C TYR A 55 1.97 -2.12 -7.77
N ASP A 56 1.93 -0.96 -8.44
CA ASP A 56 0.66 -0.36 -8.86
C ASP A 56 -0.04 -1.21 -9.92
N GLU A 57 0.73 -1.71 -10.90
CA GLU A 57 0.23 -2.66 -11.91
C GLU A 57 -0.40 -3.88 -11.24
N TRP A 58 0.38 -4.59 -10.42
CA TRP A 58 -0.10 -5.80 -9.75
C TRP A 58 -1.34 -5.51 -8.93
N ALA A 59 -1.30 -4.50 -8.06
CA ALA A 59 -2.41 -4.19 -7.16
C ALA A 59 -3.69 -3.81 -7.91
N ASN A 60 -3.59 -3.08 -9.03
CA ASN A 60 -4.74 -2.75 -9.87
C ASN A 60 -5.28 -3.99 -10.60
N LEU A 61 -4.41 -4.89 -11.08
CA LEU A 61 -4.82 -6.17 -11.68
C LEU A 61 -5.51 -7.11 -10.67
N GLU A 62 -5.11 -7.09 -9.40
CA GLU A 62 -5.80 -7.83 -8.32
C GLU A 62 -7.23 -7.31 -8.12
N VAL A 63 -7.43 -5.99 -8.16
CA VAL A 63 -8.75 -5.35 -8.09
C VAL A 63 -9.61 -5.76 -9.28
N ILE A 64 -9.06 -5.72 -10.50
CA ILE A 64 -9.73 -6.17 -11.73
C ILE A 64 -10.15 -7.64 -11.63
N ARG A 65 -9.28 -8.51 -11.11
CA ARG A 65 -9.61 -9.92 -10.90
C ARG A 65 -10.81 -10.09 -9.97
N VAL A 66 -10.88 -9.31 -8.88
CA VAL A 66 -12.03 -9.32 -7.98
C VAL A 66 -13.29 -8.83 -8.71
N PHE A 67 -13.21 -7.76 -9.49
CA PHE A 67 -14.36 -7.23 -10.24
C PHE A 67 -14.96 -8.27 -11.19
N ARG A 68 -14.13 -9.05 -11.88
CA ARG A 68 -14.59 -10.13 -12.79
C ARG A 68 -15.33 -11.26 -12.08
N GLY A 69 -15.14 -11.42 -10.78
CA GLY A 69 -15.82 -12.43 -9.97
C GLY A 69 -17.14 -11.97 -9.38
N ILE A 70 -17.56 -10.72 -9.61
CA ILE A 70 -18.77 -10.12 -9.03
C ILE A 70 -19.79 -9.89 -10.14
N GLU A 71 -20.94 -10.55 -10.05
CA GLU A 71 -22.04 -10.45 -11.02
C GLU A 71 -22.64 -9.03 -11.03
N ASP A 72 -23.02 -8.52 -9.85
CA ASP A 72 -23.60 -7.18 -9.66
C ASP A 72 -22.57 -6.22 -9.06
N LEU A 73 -21.53 -5.88 -9.83
CA LEU A 73 -20.49 -4.94 -9.38
C LEU A 73 -21.08 -3.54 -9.14
N PRO A 74 -20.93 -2.94 -7.94
CA PRO A 74 -21.38 -1.57 -7.72
C PRO A 74 -20.62 -0.58 -8.61
N ALA A 75 -21.33 0.44 -9.12
CA ALA A 75 -20.74 1.40 -10.07
C ALA A 75 -19.54 2.18 -9.50
N ARG A 76 -19.60 2.58 -8.22
CA ARG A 76 -18.57 3.42 -7.60
C ARG A 76 -17.17 2.77 -7.59
N PRO A 77 -16.97 1.50 -7.17
CA PRO A 77 -15.71 0.78 -7.34
C PRO A 77 -15.12 0.86 -8.74
N LEU A 78 -15.92 0.63 -9.78
CA LEU A 78 -15.47 0.72 -11.17
C LEU A 78 -15.09 2.16 -11.54
N ASN A 79 -15.90 3.14 -11.17
CA ASN A 79 -15.60 4.55 -11.39
C ASN A 79 -14.30 4.99 -10.70
N LEU A 80 -14.01 4.45 -9.51
CA LEU A 80 -12.76 4.72 -8.80
C LEU A 80 -11.56 4.09 -9.49
N LEU A 81 -11.67 2.86 -10.00
CA LEU A 81 -10.60 2.24 -10.79
C LEU A 81 -10.35 3.01 -12.09
N ALA A 82 -11.42 3.42 -12.78
CA ALA A 82 -11.33 4.25 -13.97
C ALA A 82 -10.67 5.61 -13.68
N HIS A 83 -10.95 6.18 -12.50
CA HIS A 83 -10.31 7.41 -12.03
C HIS A 83 -8.82 7.23 -11.72
N ILE A 84 -8.40 6.10 -11.15
CA ILE A 84 -6.99 5.77 -10.95
C ILE A 84 -6.26 5.82 -12.30
N VAL A 85 -6.76 5.08 -13.30
CA VAL A 85 -6.21 5.04 -14.66
C VAL A 85 -6.11 6.45 -15.26
N ALA A 86 -7.20 7.22 -15.20
CA ALA A 86 -7.21 8.59 -15.72
C ALA A 86 -6.23 9.52 -15.00
N ALA A 87 -6.10 9.40 -13.68
CA ALA A 87 -5.19 10.23 -12.89
C ALA A 87 -3.73 9.98 -13.28
N GLU A 88 -3.34 8.72 -13.51
CA GLU A 88 -2.00 8.38 -13.99
C GLU A 88 -1.71 8.98 -15.37
N HIS A 89 -2.62 8.79 -16.32
CA HIS A 89 -2.50 9.40 -17.66
C HIS A 89 -2.43 10.92 -17.60
N LEU A 90 -3.25 11.56 -16.76
CA LEU A 90 -3.25 13.01 -16.58
C LEU A 90 -1.92 13.52 -16.05
N TRP A 91 -1.36 12.88 -15.02
CA TRP A 91 -0.08 13.29 -14.44
C TRP A 91 1.06 13.05 -15.41
N ARG A 92 1.06 11.93 -16.14
CA ARG A 92 2.04 11.69 -17.21
C ARG A 92 1.94 12.72 -18.33
N ALA A 93 0.73 13.09 -18.75
CA ALA A 93 0.52 14.14 -19.74
C ALA A 93 1.09 15.49 -19.29
N ARG A 94 0.93 15.85 -18.01
CA ARG A 94 1.56 17.03 -17.41
C ARG A 94 3.08 16.97 -17.43
N LEU A 95 3.68 15.81 -17.12
CA LEU A 95 5.12 15.61 -17.19
C LEU A 95 5.68 15.79 -18.62
N LEU A 96 4.89 15.40 -19.62
CA LEU A 96 5.24 15.51 -21.04
C LEU A 96 4.85 16.85 -21.68
N GLY A 97 4.08 17.69 -20.98
CA GLY A 97 3.57 18.95 -21.52
C GLY A 97 2.54 18.77 -22.64
N VAL A 98 1.78 17.67 -22.62
CA VAL A 98 0.73 17.35 -23.59
C VAL A 98 -0.64 17.25 -22.91
N ASP A 99 -1.69 17.19 -23.72
CA ASP A 99 -3.05 16.99 -23.20
C ASP A 99 -3.28 15.55 -22.72
N SER A 100 -4.08 15.42 -21.66
CA SER A 100 -4.49 14.10 -21.14
C SER A 100 -5.39 13.39 -22.15
N PRO A 101 -5.17 12.10 -22.44
CA PRO A 101 -6.02 11.34 -23.34
C PRO A 101 -7.41 11.01 -22.74
N LEU A 102 -7.55 11.14 -21.42
CA LEU A 102 -8.77 10.82 -20.69
C LEU A 102 -9.23 12.01 -19.83
N PRO A 103 -10.55 12.21 -19.67
CA PRO A 103 -11.09 13.10 -18.64
C PRO A 103 -10.77 12.54 -17.25
N VAL A 104 -10.84 13.38 -16.20
CA VAL A 104 -10.50 13.00 -14.82
C VAL A 104 -11.38 11.85 -14.30
N TRP A 105 -12.66 11.84 -14.68
CA TRP A 105 -13.63 10.81 -14.32
C TRP A 105 -14.20 10.18 -15.59
N PRO A 106 -13.47 9.26 -16.24
CA PRO A 106 -13.97 8.61 -17.45
C PRO A 106 -14.96 7.50 -17.08
N GLU A 107 -15.85 7.19 -18.02
CA GLU A 107 -16.65 5.97 -17.98
C GLU A 107 -15.90 4.88 -18.74
N LEU A 108 -15.33 3.92 -18.00
CA LEU A 108 -14.57 2.80 -18.57
C LEU A 108 -15.17 1.47 -18.11
N THR A 109 -15.15 0.47 -18.98
CA THR A 109 -15.47 -0.92 -18.59
C THR A 109 -14.31 -1.55 -17.81
N VAL A 110 -14.54 -2.71 -17.21
CA VAL A 110 -13.49 -3.49 -16.53
C VAL A 110 -12.38 -3.87 -17.52
N GLU A 111 -12.75 -4.27 -18.74
CA GLU A 111 -11.83 -4.65 -19.81
C GLU A 111 -10.96 -3.46 -20.22
N ARG A 112 -11.57 -2.28 -20.39
CA ARG A 112 -10.81 -1.09 -20.76
C ARG A 112 -9.91 -0.62 -19.63
N CYS A 113 -10.34 -0.73 -18.37
CA CYS A 113 -9.45 -0.49 -17.22
C CYS A 113 -8.24 -1.43 -17.26
N GLU A 114 -8.43 -2.73 -17.51
CA GLU A 114 -7.34 -3.69 -17.58
C GLU A 114 -6.35 -3.37 -18.71
N GLU A 115 -6.84 -3.06 -19.91
CA GLU A 115 -5.99 -2.66 -21.04
C GLU A 115 -5.09 -1.48 -20.66
N GLN A 116 -5.63 -0.46 -19.99
CA GLN A 116 -4.86 0.71 -19.59
C GLN A 116 -3.91 0.41 -18.43
N VAL A 117 -4.33 -0.37 -17.43
CA VAL A 117 -3.47 -0.80 -16.31
C VAL A 117 -2.24 -1.57 -16.82
N ARG A 118 -2.38 -2.41 -17.85
CA ARG A 118 -1.25 -3.12 -18.46
C ARG A 118 -0.35 -2.23 -19.32
N GLN A 119 -0.89 -1.12 -19.82
CA GLN A 119 -0.14 -0.18 -20.67
C GLN A 119 0.68 0.81 -19.85
N LEU A 120 0.13 1.30 -18.73
CA LEU A 120 0.74 2.34 -17.89
C LEU A 120 2.18 2.03 -17.44
N PRO A 121 2.54 0.81 -17.02
CA PRO A 121 3.91 0.46 -16.64
C PRO A 121 4.92 0.67 -17.75
N VAL A 122 4.56 0.31 -18.99
CA VAL A 122 5.42 0.55 -20.16
C VAL A 122 5.64 2.04 -20.34
N LEU A 123 4.55 2.81 -20.30
CA LEU A 123 4.57 4.27 -20.46
C LEU A 123 5.35 5.01 -19.36
N TRP A 124 5.33 4.49 -18.13
CA TRP A 124 6.10 5.03 -17.02
C TRP A 124 7.58 4.66 -17.13
N ARG A 125 7.92 3.42 -17.48
CA ARG A 125 9.31 2.99 -17.71
C ARG A 125 9.95 3.74 -18.86
N GLU A 126 9.21 3.97 -19.94
CA GLU A 126 9.66 4.84 -21.04
C GLU A 126 10.00 6.26 -20.57
N TYR A 127 9.22 6.80 -19.64
CA TYR A 127 9.49 8.13 -19.06
C TYR A 127 10.71 8.11 -18.13
N LEU A 128 10.89 7.04 -17.36
CA LEU A 128 12.02 6.87 -16.42
C LEU A 128 13.32 6.45 -17.10
N ALA A 129 13.29 6.00 -18.36
CA ALA A 129 14.47 5.66 -19.15
C ALA A 129 15.31 6.89 -19.58
N ASP A 130 14.92 8.10 -19.18
CA ASP A 130 15.76 9.29 -19.31
C ASP A 130 17.00 9.15 -18.41
N ASP A 131 18.15 8.88 -19.04
CA ASP A 131 19.46 8.67 -18.39
C ASP A 131 20.04 9.93 -17.71
N SER A 132 19.29 11.04 -17.66
CA SER A 132 19.71 12.23 -16.94
C SER A 132 19.76 11.99 -15.43
N SER A 133 20.90 12.31 -14.82
CA SER A 133 21.11 12.15 -13.38
C SER A 133 20.21 13.03 -12.52
N ASP A 134 19.51 14.00 -13.13
CA ASP A 134 18.64 14.97 -12.46
C ASP A 134 17.14 14.77 -12.76
N LEU A 135 16.74 13.70 -13.48
CA LEU A 135 15.34 13.47 -13.87
C LEU A 135 14.35 13.71 -12.72
N LEU A 136 14.60 13.08 -11.57
CA LEU A 136 13.73 13.11 -10.40
C LEU A 136 13.70 14.49 -9.70
N ASP A 137 14.74 15.31 -9.91
CA ASP A 137 14.89 16.67 -9.36
C ASP A 137 14.40 17.76 -10.32
N ARG A 138 13.98 17.40 -11.53
CA ARG A 138 13.40 18.37 -12.48
C ARG A 138 12.08 18.91 -11.97
N ALA A 139 11.93 20.24 -12.01
CA ALA A 139 10.68 20.92 -11.71
C ALA A 139 9.83 21.07 -12.98
N ILE A 140 8.61 20.53 -12.97
CA ILE A 140 7.67 20.58 -14.07
C ILE A 140 6.59 21.62 -13.78
N ALA A 141 6.36 22.54 -14.72
CA ALA A 141 5.25 23.48 -14.67
C ALA A 141 4.00 22.86 -15.29
N TYR A 142 2.86 23.00 -14.62
CA TYR A 142 1.57 22.50 -15.12
C TYR A 142 0.41 23.36 -14.65
N LYS A 143 -0.76 23.18 -15.27
CA LYS A 143 -2.02 23.75 -14.79
C LYS A 143 -2.87 22.68 -14.13
N ASN A 144 -3.47 23.01 -12.99
CA ASN A 144 -4.47 22.14 -12.38
C ASN A 144 -5.82 22.23 -13.14
N SER A 145 -6.81 21.47 -12.70
CA SER A 145 -8.15 21.47 -13.29
C SER A 145 -8.90 22.82 -13.19
N LYS A 146 -8.44 23.74 -12.34
CA LYS A 146 -8.95 25.11 -12.21
C LYS A 146 -8.20 26.11 -13.12
N GLY A 147 -7.22 25.66 -13.89
CA GLY A 147 -6.38 26.52 -14.75
C GLY A 147 -5.27 27.26 -14.00
N GLU A 148 -5.12 27.04 -12.70
CA GLU A 148 -4.09 27.64 -11.86
C GLU A 148 -2.73 26.99 -12.15
N SER A 149 -1.67 27.80 -12.18
CA SER A 149 -0.32 27.34 -12.52
C SER A 149 0.46 26.90 -11.28
N TYR A 150 1.10 25.75 -11.37
CA TYR A 150 1.92 25.16 -10.32
C TYR A 150 3.25 24.67 -10.89
N LYS A 151 4.20 24.42 -9.98
CA LYS A 151 5.42 23.66 -10.25
C LYS A 151 5.61 22.60 -9.18
N SER A 152 6.04 21.41 -9.59
CA SER A 152 6.37 20.30 -8.68
C SER A 152 7.54 19.51 -9.24
N LEU A 153 8.29 18.84 -8.36
CA LEU A 153 9.37 17.95 -8.78
C LEU A 153 8.80 16.66 -9.38
N VAL A 154 9.51 16.05 -10.32
CA VAL A 154 9.12 14.76 -10.90
C VAL A 154 8.93 13.71 -9.82
N ARG A 155 9.85 13.60 -8.85
CA ARG A 155 9.71 12.66 -7.73
C ARG A 155 8.43 12.87 -6.90
N ASP A 156 8.04 14.12 -6.66
CA ASP A 156 6.85 14.43 -5.87
C ASP A 156 5.58 14.04 -6.64
N ILE A 157 5.58 14.22 -7.96
CA ILE A 157 4.50 13.80 -8.85
C ILE A 157 4.37 12.27 -8.85
N LEU A 158 5.48 11.54 -9.03
CA LEU A 158 5.48 10.07 -9.01
C LEU A 158 4.98 9.53 -7.68
N THR A 159 5.49 10.06 -6.56
CA THR A 159 5.00 9.70 -5.23
C THR A 159 3.51 9.99 -5.08
N HIS A 160 3.04 11.15 -5.53
CA HIS A 160 1.62 11.48 -5.49
C HIS A 160 0.78 10.48 -6.29
N VAL A 161 1.21 10.13 -7.50
CA VAL A 161 0.49 9.21 -8.40
C VAL A 161 0.27 7.85 -7.73
N PHE A 162 1.33 7.20 -7.24
CA PHE A 162 1.20 5.87 -6.65
C PHE A 162 0.46 5.89 -5.29
N MET A 163 0.62 6.95 -4.50
CA MET A 163 -0.12 7.12 -3.26
C MET A 163 -1.61 7.40 -3.51
N HIS A 164 -1.95 8.16 -4.55
CA HIS A 164 -3.32 8.44 -4.97
C HIS A 164 -4.02 7.15 -5.45
N SER A 165 -3.29 6.33 -6.20
CA SER A 165 -3.73 5.01 -6.65
C SER A 165 -4.08 4.11 -5.44
N ALA A 166 -3.16 3.97 -4.48
CA ALA A 166 -3.40 3.23 -3.24
C ALA A 166 -4.55 3.79 -2.38
N TYR A 167 -4.67 5.11 -2.29
CA TYR A 167 -5.76 5.79 -1.58
C TYR A 167 -7.14 5.40 -2.13
N HIS A 168 -7.30 5.38 -3.45
CA HIS A 168 -8.55 4.97 -4.08
C HIS A 168 -8.76 3.45 -4.05
N ARG A 169 -7.71 2.63 -4.13
CA ARG A 169 -7.82 1.18 -3.88
C ARG A 169 -8.35 0.87 -2.48
N GLY A 170 -7.99 1.65 -1.46
CA GLY A 170 -8.56 1.53 -0.12
C GLY A 170 -10.08 1.78 -0.08
N GLN A 171 -10.56 2.77 -0.84
CA GLN A 171 -12.01 3.04 -0.98
C GLN A 171 -12.72 1.91 -1.73
N ILE A 172 -12.12 1.43 -2.82
CA ILE A 172 -12.62 0.26 -3.56
C ILE A 172 -12.75 -0.94 -2.62
N ALA A 173 -11.73 -1.22 -1.82
CA ALA A 173 -11.75 -2.34 -0.89
C ALA A 173 -12.89 -2.22 0.15
N SER A 174 -13.12 -1.01 0.66
CA SER A 174 -14.26 -0.72 1.55
C SER A 174 -15.60 -0.97 0.86
N ASP A 175 -15.78 -0.46 -0.36
CA ASP A 175 -17.03 -0.56 -1.10
C ASP A 175 -17.35 -2.02 -1.49
N ILE A 176 -16.35 -2.78 -1.94
CA ILE A 176 -16.50 -4.20 -2.24
C ILE A 176 -16.87 -5.00 -0.99
N ARG A 177 -16.29 -4.66 0.17
CA ARG A 177 -16.65 -5.28 1.45
C ARG A 177 -18.09 -4.98 1.84
N GLN A 178 -18.53 -3.74 1.67
CA GLN A 178 -19.91 -3.32 1.98
C GLN A 178 -20.93 -4.01 1.07
N ALA A 179 -20.55 -4.32 -0.17
CA ALA A 179 -21.35 -5.11 -1.10
C ALA A 179 -21.35 -6.63 -0.80
N GLY A 180 -20.73 -7.06 0.31
CA GLY A 180 -20.72 -8.48 0.73
C GLY A 180 -19.67 -9.35 0.06
N SER A 181 -18.77 -8.75 -0.74
CA SER A 181 -17.70 -9.47 -1.45
C SER A 181 -16.34 -9.34 -0.74
N VAL A 182 -15.39 -10.18 -1.11
CA VAL A 182 -14.02 -10.12 -0.57
C VAL A 182 -13.17 -9.18 -1.44
N PRO A 183 -12.65 -8.05 -0.91
CA PRO A 183 -11.82 -7.13 -1.66
C PRO A 183 -10.44 -7.72 -1.96
N ALA A 184 -9.77 -7.17 -2.98
CA ALA A 184 -8.40 -7.52 -3.32
C ALA A 184 -7.45 -7.21 -2.16
N TYR A 185 -6.48 -8.09 -1.93
CA TYR A 185 -5.45 -7.90 -0.91
C TYR A 185 -4.21 -7.26 -1.55
N THR A 186 -4.10 -5.95 -1.44
CA THR A 186 -3.13 -5.11 -2.18
C THR A 186 -2.06 -4.51 -1.29
N ASP A 187 -1.70 -5.17 -0.18
CA ASP A 187 -0.65 -4.69 0.71
C ASP A 187 0.73 -4.76 0.02
N PHE A 188 1.50 -3.68 0.08
CA PHE A 188 2.81 -3.57 -0.55
C PHE A 188 3.79 -4.64 -0.03
N ILE A 189 3.83 -4.84 1.30
CA ILE A 189 4.73 -5.83 1.91
C ILE A 189 4.34 -7.25 1.51
N HIS A 190 3.06 -7.51 1.30
CA HIS A 190 2.61 -8.78 0.76
C HIS A 190 3.14 -8.99 -0.66
N GLY A 191 2.94 -8.02 -1.55
CA GLY A 191 3.45 -8.09 -2.93
C GLY A 191 4.96 -8.36 -2.99
N VAL A 192 5.76 -7.64 -2.19
CA VAL A 192 7.22 -7.86 -2.10
C VAL A 192 7.54 -9.27 -1.61
N ARG A 193 6.88 -9.76 -0.55
CA ARG A 193 7.13 -11.11 0.00
C ARG A 193 6.74 -12.24 -0.96
N GLN A 194 5.81 -12.00 -1.87
CA GLN A 194 5.39 -12.96 -2.88
C GLN A 194 6.20 -12.86 -4.18
N GLY A 195 7.13 -11.90 -4.29
CA GLY A 195 7.86 -11.67 -5.54
C GLY A 195 6.98 -11.12 -6.67
N LEU A 196 5.88 -10.43 -6.32
CA LEU A 196 4.95 -9.82 -7.28
C LEU A 196 5.32 -8.36 -7.58
N VAL A 197 6.29 -7.82 -6.85
CA VAL A 197 6.79 -6.46 -6.95
C VAL A 197 8.30 -6.55 -7.10
N GLU A 198 8.77 -6.40 -8.33
CA GLU A 198 10.19 -6.40 -8.71
C GLU A 198 10.72 -4.97 -8.86
#